data_AF-A0A4W4G0V2-F1
#
_entry.id   AF-A0A4W4G0V2-F1
#
_cell.length_a   1.000
_cell.length_b   1.000
_cell.length_c   1.000
_cell.angle_alpha   90.00
_cell.angle_beta   90.00
_cell.angle_gamma   90.00
#
_symmetry.space_group_name_H-M   'P 1'
#
loop_
_entity.id
_entity.type
_entity.pdbx_description
1 polymer ?
#
loop_
_entity_poly.entity_id
_entity_poly.type
_entity_poly.pdbx_seq_one_letter_code
_entity_poly.pdbx_strand_id
1 'polypeptide(L)'
;MSHREIKVLVEVLHKQSVTGLQWIGSDAWITDNSLTDSLGHTSLIGSIGFTVPKAKIPGLGHFLQEVSPSQFPNSMFIKTFWESVFNCSLHPVMGQRTCNGAEHLKDVENLFTDVSDLSFTNNVYKAVYAVAHALHNLLLCVQVNINLECKEKIRTIKYPKKYLRNLILIWESVFFDKNGDSPARYELINLQRASEGTMKAATIGYYDASLPKGQQLTMNGIQIVWKEGSKMVPVSMCSESCPPGTRKAVQKGKPVCCFDCIPCAPGEMSNSTDSLNCLKCPLQYWSNTKGDACIPKEVEFLSYEEKMGIVLVLFSLVGAFFTILTKFIFYCFRNTPIVRANNSELSFLLLFSLTLCFLCSLTFIGRPSEWSCMLRHTAFGITFVLCISCVLGKTIVVLIAFRATLPGSNVMKWFGPPQQRLSVLAFTLIQVLICVLWLIISPPFPYMNMDYYQEKIILECKLGSSFGFWVVLGYIGLLASLCFILAFLARKLPDNFNEAKFITFSMLIFCSVWIAFIPSYISSPGKFTVAVEIFAILASSYGLLFCIFIPKCYVILLRPEMNTKKQVMGKTK
;
A
#
# COMPACT_ATOMS: atom_id res chain seq x y z
N MET A 1 -14.95 -7.90 -44.79
CA MET A 1 -14.23 -7.24 -45.89
C MET A 1 -14.04 -8.24 -47.01
N SER A 2 -14.26 -7.84 -48.25
CA SER A 2 -14.01 -8.65 -49.45
C SER A 2 -12.54 -8.56 -49.88
N HIS A 3 -12.10 -9.47 -50.76
CA HIS A 3 -10.77 -9.39 -51.36
C HIS A 3 -10.50 -8.03 -52.03
N ARG A 4 -11.51 -7.40 -52.66
CA ARG A 4 -11.35 -6.10 -53.33
C ARG A 4 -11.00 -4.98 -52.35
N GLU A 5 -11.67 -4.96 -51.20
CA GLU A 5 -11.42 -3.96 -50.15
C GLU A 5 -10.02 -4.14 -49.54
N ILE A 6 -9.58 -5.39 -49.36
CA ILE A 6 -8.24 -5.69 -48.86
C ILE A 6 -7.16 -5.26 -49.86
N LYS A 7 -7.35 -5.48 -51.17
CA LYS A 7 -6.40 -4.98 -52.19
C LYS A 7 -6.22 -3.47 -52.09
N VAL A 8 -7.33 -2.72 -52.09
CA VAL A 8 -7.30 -1.25 -51.99
C VAL A 8 -6.61 -0.80 -50.69
N LEU A 9 -6.92 -1.45 -49.57
CA LEU A 9 -6.32 -1.13 -48.28
C LEU A 9 -4.80 -1.36 -48.29
N VAL A 10 -4.36 -2.52 -48.77
CA VAL A 10 -2.94 -2.89 -48.83
C VAL A 10 -2.17 -1.96 -49.75
N GLU A 11 -2.73 -1.59 -50.91
CA GLU A 11 -2.13 -0.62 -51.82
C GLU A 11 -1.92 0.75 -51.16
N VAL A 12 -2.92 1.24 -50.41
CA VAL A 12 -2.83 2.52 -49.69
C VAL A 12 -1.79 2.44 -48.57
N LEU A 13 -1.79 1.37 -47.78
CA LEU A 13 -0.82 1.17 -46.70
C LEU A 13 0.62 1.08 -47.25
N HIS A 14 0.80 0.41 -48.38
CA HIS A 14 2.10 0.34 -49.05
C HIS A 14 2.57 1.72 -49.52
N LYS A 15 1.70 2.52 -50.16
CA LYS A 15 2.01 3.90 -50.56
C LYS A 15 2.38 4.79 -49.36
N GLN A 16 1.77 4.55 -48.21
CA GLN A 16 2.05 5.28 -46.97
C GLN A 16 3.22 4.68 -46.15
N SER A 17 3.87 3.63 -46.65
CA SER A 17 4.95 2.92 -45.94
C SER A 17 4.55 2.40 -44.55
N VAL A 18 3.28 2.01 -44.37
CA VAL A 18 2.79 1.39 -43.14
C VAL A 18 3.10 -0.10 -43.16
N THR A 19 3.93 -0.54 -42.21
CA THR A 19 4.49 -1.90 -42.12
C THR A 19 4.29 -2.49 -40.71
N GLY A 20 4.63 -3.77 -40.51
CA GLY A 20 4.64 -4.40 -39.18
C GLY A 20 3.28 -4.76 -38.57
N LEU A 21 2.20 -4.81 -39.37
CA LEU A 21 0.86 -5.19 -38.94
C LEU A 21 0.64 -6.71 -39.04
N GLN A 22 -0.06 -7.28 -38.05
CA GLN A 22 -0.55 -8.66 -38.11
C GLN A 22 -2.00 -8.66 -38.59
N TRP A 23 -2.27 -9.41 -39.65
CA TRP A 23 -3.59 -9.48 -40.25
C TRP A 23 -4.34 -10.73 -39.82
N ILE A 24 -5.65 -10.57 -39.61
CA ILE A 24 -6.60 -11.65 -39.38
C ILE A 24 -7.65 -11.61 -40.50
N GLY A 25 -7.74 -12.70 -41.27
CA GLY A 25 -8.60 -12.80 -42.44
C GLY A 25 -9.81 -13.69 -42.25
N SER A 26 -10.88 -13.34 -42.96
CA SER A 26 -12.06 -14.20 -43.14
C SER A 26 -11.90 -15.06 -44.39
N ASP A 27 -12.78 -16.05 -44.53
CA ASP A 27 -12.91 -16.92 -45.70
C ASP A 27 -13.13 -16.15 -47.01
N ALA A 28 -13.70 -14.95 -46.93
CA ALA A 28 -13.94 -14.07 -48.07
C ALA A 28 -12.68 -13.57 -48.81
N TRP A 29 -11.49 -13.68 -48.22
CA TRP A 29 -10.26 -13.19 -48.86
C TRP A 29 -8.98 -13.97 -48.53
N ILE A 30 -8.90 -14.67 -47.39
CA ILE A 30 -7.64 -15.25 -46.92
C ILE A 30 -7.01 -16.27 -47.90
N THR A 31 -7.81 -16.90 -48.76
CA THR A 31 -7.36 -17.84 -49.81
C THR A 31 -7.52 -17.30 -51.23
N ASP A 32 -7.83 -16.02 -51.41
CA ASP A 32 -8.07 -15.45 -52.73
C ASP A 32 -6.74 -15.22 -53.49
N ASN A 33 -6.55 -15.98 -54.58
CA ASN A 33 -5.33 -15.94 -55.39
C ASN A 33 -5.05 -14.54 -55.97
N SER A 34 -6.09 -13.75 -56.24
CA SER A 34 -5.96 -12.44 -56.87
C SER A 34 -5.25 -11.42 -55.97
N LEU A 35 -5.08 -11.71 -54.68
CA LEU A 35 -4.31 -10.86 -53.75
C LEU A 35 -2.82 -10.81 -54.07
N THR A 36 -2.29 -11.85 -54.72
CA THR A 36 -0.88 -11.88 -55.14
C THR A 36 -0.54 -10.81 -56.17
N ASP A 37 -1.51 -10.43 -57.01
CA ASP A 37 -1.35 -9.39 -58.03
C ASP A 37 -1.40 -7.96 -57.47
N SER A 38 -1.71 -7.79 -56.17
CA SER A 38 -1.87 -6.46 -55.57
C SER A 38 -0.53 -5.81 -55.21
N LEU A 39 -0.45 -4.50 -55.39
CA LEU A 39 0.72 -3.72 -55.00
C LEU A 39 0.79 -3.64 -53.46
N GLY A 40 1.90 -4.12 -52.90
CA GLY A 40 2.07 -4.27 -51.45
C GLY A 40 1.64 -5.62 -50.86
N HIS A 41 1.32 -6.62 -51.69
CA HIS A 41 0.89 -7.96 -51.24
C HIS A 41 1.83 -8.61 -50.20
N THR A 42 3.13 -8.30 -50.21
CA THR A 42 4.09 -8.80 -49.22
C THR A 42 3.73 -8.42 -47.78
N SER A 43 2.99 -7.34 -47.56
CA SER A 43 2.51 -6.93 -46.22
C SER A 43 1.43 -7.87 -45.66
N LEU A 44 0.82 -8.71 -46.49
CA LEU A 44 -0.13 -9.76 -46.06
C LEU A 44 0.57 -11.05 -45.63
N ILE A 45 1.89 -11.16 -45.79
CA ILE A 45 2.65 -12.33 -45.34
C ILE A 45 2.52 -12.44 -43.82
N GLY A 46 2.20 -13.66 -43.38
CA GLY A 46 1.94 -13.99 -41.98
C GLY A 46 0.49 -13.80 -41.57
N SER A 47 -0.42 -13.36 -42.45
CA SER A 47 -1.86 -13.32 -42.16
C SER A 47 -2.37 -14.69 -41.71
N ILE A 48 -3.31 -14.71 -40.77
CA ILE A 48 -3.98 -15.92 -40.32
C ILE A 48 -5.48 -15.75 -40.51
N GLY A 49 -6.17 -16.79 -40.96
CA GLY A 49 -7.62 -16.70 -41.12
C GLY A 49 -8.27 -18.06 -41.28
N PHE A 50 -9.59 -18.08 -41.32
CA PHE A 50 -10.36 -19.30 -41.50
C PHE A 50 -10.90 -19.39 -42.92
N THR A 51 -10.96 -20.59 -43.49
CA THR A 51 -11.63 -20.87 -44.77
C THR A 51 -12.45 -22.15 -44.68
N VAL A 52 -13.42 -22.31 -45.59
CA VAL A 52 -14.21 -23.54 -45.70
C VAL A 52 -13.31 -24.69 -46.17
N PRO A 53 -13.40 -25.90 -45.58
CA PRO A 53 -12.54 -27.02 -45.95
C PRO A 53 -12.66 -27.39 -47.43
N LYS A 54 -11.52 -27.75 -48.03
CA LYS A 54 -11.50 -28.19 -49.42
C LYS A 54 -12.23 -29.52 -49.55
N ALA A 55 -13.00 -29.66 -50.62
CA ALA A 55 -13.74 -30.88 -50.92
C ALA A 55 -13.42 -31.39 -52.31
N LYS A 56 -13.64 -32.68 -52.51
CA LYS A 56 -13.61 -33.32 -53.83
C LYS A 56 -15.01 -33.83 -54.12
N ILE A 57 -15.57 -33.44 -55.25
CA ILE A 57 -16.87 -33.93 -55.73
C ILE A 57 -16.58 -34.89 -56.90
N PRO A 58 -16.66 -36.21 -56.69
CA PRO A 58 -16.37 -37.19 -57.73
C PRO A 58 -17.27 -36.98 -58.97
N GLY A 59 -16.68 -37.06 -60.16
CA GLY A 59 -17.42 -36.94 -61.42
C GLY A 59 -17.77 -35.51 -61.85
N LEU A 60 -17.69 -34.51 -60.96
CA LEU A 60 -18.06 -33.12 -61.29
C LEU A 60 -17.20 -32.54 -62.41
N GLY A 61 -15.88 -32.74 -62.37
CA GLY A 61 -14.98 -32.22 -63.42
C GLY A 61 -15.31 -32.79 -64.80
N HIS A 62 -15.57 -34.09 -64.89
CA HIS A 62 -15.97 -34.74 -66.14
C HIS A 62 -17.30 -34.18 -66.65
N PHE A 63 -18.29 -34.05 -65.76
CA PHE A 63 -19.59 -33.48 -66.08
C PHE A 63 -19.48 -32.06 -66.64
N LEU A 64 -18.69 -31.19 -66.00
CA LEU A 64 -18.49 -29.81 -66.43
C LEU A 64 -17.78 -29.71 -67.79
N GLN A 65 -16.85 -30.62 -68.08
CA GLN A 65 -16.14 -30.68 -69.35
C GLN A 65 -17.01 -31.16 -70.52
N GLU A 66 -18.12 -31.86 -70.26
CA GLU A 66 -19.03 -32.37 -71.29
C GLU A 66 -20.18 -31.40 -71.63
N VAL A 67 -20.31 -30.30 -70.88
CA VAL A 67 -21.34 -29.28 -71.11
C VAL A 67 -21.17 -28.68 -72.51
N SER A 68 -22.25 -28.62 -73.27
CA SER A 68 -22.26 -28.03 -74.61
C SER A 68 -23.55 -27.25 -74.89
N PRO A 69 -23.53 -26.23 -75.78
CA PRO A 69 -24.73 -25.51 -76.18
C PRO A 69 -25.83 -26.40 -76.77
N SER A 70 -25.46 -27.54 -77.38
CA SER A 70 -26.40 -28.52 -77.93
C SER A 70 -27.21 -29.26 -76.88
N GLN A 71 -26.65 -29.49 -75.68
CA GLN A 71 -27.38 -30.13 -74.57
C GLN A 71 -28.39 -29.18 -73.95
N PHE A 72 -28.13 -27.86 -74.00
CA PHE A 72 -28.95 -26.83 -73.38
C PHE A 72 -29.31 -25.72 -74.39
N PRO A 73 -30.06 -26.02 -75.46
CA PRO A 73 -30.31 -25.11 -76.58
C PRO A 73 -31.09 -23.84 -76.17
N ASN A 74 -31.82 -23.90 -75.06
CA ASN A 74 -32.61 -22.79 -74.52
C ASN A 74 -31.85 -21.95 -73.47
N SER A 75 -30.63 -22.34 -73.08
CA SER A 75 -29.87 -21.62 -72.04
C SER A 75 -29.04 -20.48 -72.65
N MET A 76 -29.45 -19.24 -72.40
CA MET A 76 -28.68 -18.06 -72.81
C MET A 76 -27.32 -17.98 -72.10
N PHE A 77 -27.24 -18.47 -70.86
CA PHE A 77 -26.01 -18.49 -70.08
C PHE A 77 -24.96 -19.40 -70.72
N ILE A 78 -25.33 -20.62 -71.12
CA ILE A 78 -24.39 -21.56 -71.75
C ILE A 78 -23.92 -21.03 -73.11
N LYS A 79 -24.81 -20.40 -73.88
CA LYS A 79 -24.44 -19.77 -75.15
C LYS A 79 -23.41 -18.66 -74.96
N THR A 80 -23.70 -17.69 -74.08
CA THR A 80 -22.80 -16.56 -73.81
C THR A 80 -21.46 -17.01 -73.19
N PHE A 81 -21.49 -17.99 -72.28
CA PHE A 81 -20.28 -18.61 -71.75
C PHE A 81 -19.43 -19.26 -72.85
N TRP A 82 -20.06 -20.07 -73.72
CA TRP A 82 -19.35 -20.74 -74.82
C TRP A 82 -18.70 -19.76 -75.78
N GLU A 83 -19.45 -18.72 -76.19
CA GLU A 83 -18.94 -17.65 -77.03
C GLU A 83 -17.78 -16.89 -76.38
N SER A 84 -17.85 -16.64 -75.06
CA SER A 84 -16.79 -15.98 -74.29
C SER A 84 -15.54 -16.84 -74.13
N VAL A 85 -15.67 -18.15 -73.91
CA VAL A 85 -14.54 -19.05 -73.66
C VAL A 85 -13.79 -19.34 -74.95
N PHE A 86 -14.50 -19.62 -76.04
CA PHE A 86 -13.91 -19.96 -77.33
C PHE A 86 -13.72 -18.77 -78.27
N ASN A 87 -14.14 -17.57 -77.85
CA ASN A 87 -14.09 -16.33 -78.62
C ASN A 87 -14.69 -16.51 -80.04
N CYS A 88 -15.85 -17.16 -80.11
CA CYS A 88 -16.61 -17.45 -81.33
C CYS A 88 -18.07 -17.02 -81.16
N SER A 89 -18.85 -17.00 -82.25
CA SER A 89 -20.30 -16.78 -82.17
C SER A 89 -21.10 -17.97 -82.68
N LEU A 90 -22.13 -18.36 -81.93
CA LEU A 90 -23.07 -19.43 -82.27
C LEU A 90 -24.08 -19.00 -83.34
N HIS A 91 -24.24 -17.69 -83.52
CA HIS A 91 -24.99 -17.10 -84.61
C HIS A 91 -24.02 -16.42 -85.58
N PRO A 92 -24.23 -16.49 -86.90
CA PRO A 92 -23.35 -15.84 -87.86
C PRO A 92 -23.44 -14.31 -87.72
N VAL A 93 -22.42 -13.71 -87.10
CA VAL A 93 -22.24 -12.25 -86.98
C VAL A 93 -21.08 -11.82 -87.88
N MET A 94 -21.27 -10.73 -88.63
CA MET A 94 -20.26 -10.22 -89.58
C MET A 94 -18.98 -9.81 -88.82
N GLY A 95 -17.85 -10.46 -89.12
CA GLY A 95 -16.53 -10.14 -88.54
C GLY A 95 -16.11 -10.98 -87.33
N GLN A 96 -16.94 -11.92 -86.86
CA GLN A 96 -16.59 -12.82 -85.74
C GLN A 96 -16.54 -14.28 -86.21
N ARG A 97 -15.58 -15.06 -85.71
CA ARG A 97 -15.44 -16.49 -86.01
C ARG A 97 -16.71 -17.23 -85.58
N THR A 98 -17.32 -17.99 -86.49
CA THR A 98 -18.49 -18.82 -86.15
C THR A 98 -18.03 -20.08 -85.41
N CYS A 99 -18.73 -20.47 -84.33
CA CYS A 99 -18.45 -21.71 -83.63
C CYS A 99 -18.85 -22.90 -84.53
N ASN A 100 -17.97 -23.87 -84.73
CA ASN A 100 -18.18 -24.96 -85.69
C ASN A 100 -18.59 -26.29 -85.02
N GLY A 101 -18.64 -26.33 -83.69
CA GLY A 101 -19.02 -27.51 -82.91
C GLY A 101 -17.87 -28.48 -82.65
N ALA A 102 -16.65 -28.19 -83.11
CA ALA A 102 -15.44 -28.94 -82.77
C ALA A 102 -14.76 -28.42 -81.49
N GLU A 103 -15.28 -27.36 -80.88
CA GLU A 103 -14.76 -26.80 -79.64
C GLU A 103 -15.04 -27.71 -78.45
N HIS A 104 -14.02 -27.97 -77.61
CA HIS A 104 -14.16 -28.79 -76.41
C HIS A 104 -13.58 -28.08 -75.19
N LEU A 105 -14.33 -28.12 -74.07
CA LEU A 105 -13.91 -27.49 -72.81
C LEU A 105 -12.66 -28.14 -72.19
N LYS A 106 -12.29 -29.34 -72.64
CA LYS A 106 -11.06 -30.03 -72.23
C LYS A 106 -9.80 -29.35 -72.75
N ASP A 107 -9.93 -28.58 -73.84
CA ASP A 107 -8.79 -28.00 -74.56
C ASP A 107 -8.47 -26.57 -74.08
N VAL A 108 -9.24 -26.02 -73.13
CA VAL A 108 -9.09 -24.64 -72.65
C VAL A 108 -9.09 -24.59 -71.13
N GLU A 109 -8.06 -23.99 -70.56
CA GLU A 109 -8.04 -23.69 -69.12
C GLU A 109 -9.02 -22.56 -68.79
N ASN A 110 -9.97 -22.83 -67.90
CA ASN A 110 -10.96 -21.87 -67.49
C ASN A 110 -11.45 -22.17 -66.06
N LEU A 111 -11.84 -21.10 -65.34
CA LEU A 111 -12.32 -21.18 -63.94
C LEU A 111 -13.59 -22.03 -63.77
N PHE A 112 -14.36 -22.25 -64.83
CA PHE A 112 -15.60 -23.06 -64.75
C PHE A 112 -15.29 -24.56 -64.64
N THR A 113 -14.26 -25.05 -65.34
CA THR A 113 -13.85 -26.47 -65.30
C THR A 113 -12.80 -26.78 -64.21
N ASP A 114 -12.26 -25.76 -63.54
CA ASP A 114 -11.31 -25.93 -62.44
C ASP A 114 -12.01 -26.50 -61.19
N VAL A 115 -11.63 -27.72 -60.83
CA VAL A 115 -12.13 -28.44 -59.65
C VAL A 115 -11.06 -28.58 -58.56
N SER A 116 -9.97 -27.80 -58.63
CA SER A 116 -8.87 -27.82 -57.66
C SER A 116 -9.26 -27.22 -56.30
N ASP A 117 -10.20 -26.26 -56.30
CA ASP A 117 -10.76 -25.65 -55.10
C ASP A 117 -12.29 -25.62 -55.16
N LEU A 118 -12.92 -26.61 -54.53
CA LEU A 118 -14.38 -26.74 -54.43
C LEU A 118 -14.91 -26.38 -53.04
N SER A 119 -14.17 -25.59 -52.24
CA SER A 119 -14.56 -25.27 -50.86
C SER A 119 -15.99 -24.71 -50.75
N PHE A 120 -16.34 -23.71 -51.56
CA PHE A 120 -17.70 -23.14 -51.55
C PHE A 120 -18.71 -23.98 -52.37
N THR A 121 -18.29 -24.55 -53.50
CA THR A 121 -19.11 -25.42 -54.34
C THR A 121 -19.62 -26.64 -53.56
N ASN A 122 -18.83 -27.14 -52.62
CA ASN A 122 -19.21 -28.22 -51.72
C ASN A 122 -20.44 -27.86 -50.87
N ASN A 123 -20.55 -26.62 -50.40
CA ASN A 123 -21.71 -26.19 -49.63
C ASN A 123 -22.98 -26.17 -50.49
N VAL A 124 -22.87 -25.76 -51.76
CA VAL A 124 -23.98 -25.84 -52.73
C VAL A 124 -24.36 -27.31 -52.97
N TYR A 125 -23.37 -28.17 -53.20
CA TYR A 125 -23.58 -29.61 -53.37
C TYR A 125 -24.32 -30.22 -52.18
N LYS A 126 -23.84 -29.96 -50.95
CA LYS A 126 -24.49 -30.39 -49.70
C LYS A 126 -25.91 -29.86 -49.56
N ALA A 127 -26.15 -28.60 -49.92
CA ALA A 127 -27.48 -27.98 -49.84
C ALA A 127 -28.48 -28.67 -50.78
N VAL A 128 -28.09 -28.94 -52.03
CA VAL A 128 -28.93 -29.66 -53.00
C VAL A 128 -29.26 -31.07 -52.49
N TYR A 129 -28.27 -31.79 -51.97
CA TYR A 129 -28.49 -33.11 -51.38
C TYR A 129 -29.37 -33.06 -50.13
N ALA A 130 -29.20 -32.07 -49.26
CA ALA A 130 -30.04 -31.89 -48.09
C ALA A 130 -31.52 -31.69 -48.48
N VAL A 131 -31.79 -30.89 -49.52
CA VAL A 131 -33.15 -30.72 -50.07
C VAL A 131 -33.66 -32.04 -50.66
N ALA A 132 -32.85 -32.75 -51.45
CA ALA A 132 -33.24 -34.01 -52.06
C ALA A 132 -33.61 -35.08 -51.01
N HIS A 133 -32.78 -35.22 -49.96
CA HIS A 133 -33.07 -36.14 -48.86
C HIS A 133 -34.28 -35.71 -48.04
N ALA A 134 -34.50 -34.40 -47.82
CA ALA A 134 -35.70 -33.91 -47.15
C ALA A 134 -36.98 -34.22 -47.94
N LEU A 135 -36.95 -34.06 -49.27
CA LEU A 135 -38.05 -34.45 -50.16
C LEU A 135 -38.27 -35.97 -50.16
N HIS A 136 -37.20 -36.76 -50.19
CA HIS A 136 -37.29 -38.21 -50.11
C HIS A 136 -37.93 -38.67 -48.79
N ASN A 137 -37.50 -38.10 -47.65
CA ASN A 137 -38.08 -38.38 -46.34
C ASN A 137 -39.56 -37.95 -46.24
N LEU A 138 -39.93 -36.85 -46.91
CA LEU A 138 -41.32 -36.40 -47.02
C LEU A 138 -42.17 -37.42 -47.81
N LEU A 139 -41.66 -37.94 -48.93
CA LEU A 139 -42.34 -38.95 -49.76
C LEU A 139 -42.49 -40.30 -49.03
N LEU A 140 -41.50 -40.68 -48.23
CA LEU A 140 -41.49 -41.92 -47.45
C LEU A 140 -42.16 -41.81 -46.07
N CYS A 141 -42.58 -40.61 -45.65
CA CYS A 141 -43.27 -40.36 -44.37
C CYS A 141 -42.48 -40.79 -43.12
N VAL A 142 -41.14 -40.75 -43.15
CA VAL A 142 -40.25 -41.37 -42.14
C VAL A 142 -40.33 -40.73 -40.73
N GLN A 143 -40.94 -39.54 -40.58
CA GLN A 143 -40.98 -38.79 -39.32
C GLN A 143 -42.40 -38.46 -38.81
N VAL A 144 -43.43 -39.15 -39.32
CA VAL A 144 -44.81 -39.00 -38.84
C VAL A 144 -45.30 -40.35 -38.34
N ASN A 145 -45.63 -40.43 -37.04
CA ASN A 145 -46.28 -41.60 -36.46
C ASN A 145 -47.50 -41.97 -37.31
N ILE A 146 -47.57 -43.25 -37.66
CA ILE A 146 -48.54 -43.87 -38.55
C ILE A 146 -49.96 -43.41 -38.18
N ASN A 147 -50.62 -42.68 -39.09
CA ASN A 147 -52.03 -42.85 -39.47
C ASN A 147 -52.44 -41.83 -40.53
N LEU A 148 -52.90 -42.34 -41.68
CA LEU A 148 -53.70 -41.76 -42.79
C LEU A 148 -53.43 -40.33 -43.35
N GLU A 149 -52.65 -39.45 -42.70
CA GLU A 149 -52.51 -38.03 -43.07
C GLU A 149 -51.41 -37.73 -44.10
N CYS A 150 -50.54 -38.68 -44.44
CA CYS A 150 -49.38 -38.36 -45.30
C CYS A 150 -49.78 -38.05 -46.75
N LYS A 151 -50.86 -38.66 -47.26
CA LYS A 151 -51.36 -38.42 -48.63
C LYS A 151 -51.96 -37.02 -48.82
N GLU A 152 -52.60 -36.44 -47.80
CA GLU A 152 -53.21 -35.10 -47.91
C GLU A 152 -52.17 -33.96 -47.78
N LYS A 153 -51.06 -34.18 -47.08
CA LYS A 153 -50.02 -33.15 -46.84
C LYS A 153 -49.06 -32.91 -48.00
N ILE A 154 -48.97 -33.80 -49.00
CA ILE A 154 -48.13 -33.57 -50.19
C ILE A 154 -48.59 -32.33 -50.99
N ARG A 155 -49.87 -31.95 -50.90
CA ARG A 155 -50.40 -30.74 -51.56
C ARG A 155 -50.04 -29.42 -50.86
N THR A 156 -49.61 -29.44 -49.61
CA THR A 156 -49.28 -28.22 -48.85
C THR A 156 -48.05 -28.45 -47.98
N ILE A 157 -46.87 -27.99 -48.42
CA ILE A 157 -45.63 -28.02 -47.61
C ILE A 157 -45.78 -27.01 -46.45
N LYS A 158 -46.56 -27.39 -45.43
CA LYS A 158 -46.92 -26.48 -44.33
C LYS A 158 -45.79 -26.37 -43.29
N TYR A 159 -44.85 -27.31 -43.26
CA TYR A 159 -43.74 -27.36 -42.29
C TYR A 159 -42.44 -28.00 -42.85
N PRO A 160 -41.71 -27.33 -43.77
CA PRO A 160 -40.50 -27.90 -44.39
C PRO A 160 -39.35 -28.12 -43.39
N LYS A 161 -39.27 -27.30 -42.33
CA LYS A 161 -38.24 -27.38 -41.29
C LYS A 161 -38.19 -28.73 -40.56
N LYS A 162 -39.32 -29.45 -40.46
CA LYS A 162 -39.38 -30.72 -39.73
C LYS A 162 -38.63 -31.85 -40.44
N TYR A 163 -38.64 -31.84 -41.78
CA TYR A 163 -38.05 -32.87 -42.64
C TYR A 163 -36.57 -32.64 -42.96
N LEU A 164 -36.07 -31.43 -42.65
CA LEU A 164 -34.64 -31.09 -42.74
C LEU A 164 -33.86 -31.50 -41.48
N ARG A 165 -34.55 -31.93 -40.41
CA ARG A 165 -33.91 -32.25 -39.14
C ARG A 165 -33.35 -33.67 -39.15
N ASN A 166 -32.05 -33.79 -38.91
CA ASN A 166 -31.26 -35.03 -38.84
C ASN A 166 -31.14 -35.80 -40.17
N LEU A 167 -30.59 -35.15 -41.19
CA LEU A 167 -30.20 -35.82 -42.44
C LEU A 167 -28.82 -36.45 -42.25
N ILE A 168 -28.64 -37.72 -42.58
CA ILE A 168 -27.31 -38.34 -42.64
C ILE A 168 -27.00 -38.51 -44.12
N LEU A 169 -26.10 -37.67 -44.65
CA LEU A 169 -25.58 -37.83 -46.01
C LEU A 169 -24.45 -38.86 -45.99
N ILE A 170 -24.38 -39.67 -47.04
CA ILE A 170 -23.59 -40.93 -47.10
C ILE A 170 -22.07 -40.71 -46.94
N TRP A 171 -21.56 -39.48 -47.07
CA TRP A 171 -20.13 -39.17 -47.07
C TRP A 171 -19.68 -38.19 -45.98
N GLU A 172 -20.61 -37.43 -45.38
CA GLU A 172 -20.38 -36.58 -44.20
C GLU A 172 -21.71 -36.41 -43.42
N SER A 173 -21.67 -36.43 -42.09
CA SER A 173 -22.85 -36.16 -41.26
C SER A 173 -23.20 -34.66 -41.28
N VAL A 174 -24.17 -34.27 -42.11
CA VAL A 174 -24.72 -32.90 -42.14
C VAL A 174 -26.00 -32.85 -41.31
N PHE A 175 -25.87 -32.41 -40.06
CA PHE A 175 -27.03 -32.16 -39.21
C PHE A 175 -27.26 -30.67 -39.00
N PHE A 176 -28.48 -30.33 -38.62
CA PHE A 176 -28.93 -28.98 -38.36
C PHE A 176 -29.42 -28.86 -36.92
N ASP A 177 -29.06 -27.77 -36.26
CA ASP A 177 -29.50 -27.47 -34.91
C ASP A 177 -30.97 -27.00 -34.86
N LYS A 178 -31.41 -26.46 -33.72
CA LYS A 178 -32.78 -25.95 -33.57
C LYS A 178 -33.07 -24.71 -34.44
N ASN A 179 -32.04 -23.96 -34.80
CA ASN A 179 -32.13 -22.74 -35.60
C ASN A 179 -32.04 -23.06 -37.11
N GLY A 180 -31.57 -24.25 -37.47
CA GLY A 180 -31.34 -24.66 -38.85
C GLY A 180 -29.89 -24.47 -39.29
N ASP A 181 -28.96 -24.30 -38.34
CA ASP A 181 -27.54 -24.11 -38.60
C ASP A 181 -26.79 -25.44 -38.52
N SER A 182 -25.89 -25.66 -39.46
CA SER A 182 -24.98 -26.81 -39.42
C SER A 182 -23.71 -26.45 -38.62
N PRO A 183 -23.13 -27.38 -37.84
CA PRO A 183 -21.90 -27.10 -37.11
C PRO A 183 -20.80 -26.57 -38.02
N ALA A 184 -20.20 -25.46 -37.61
CA ALA A 184 -19.13 -24.82 -38.36
C ALA A 184 -17.88 -25.71 -38.37
N ARG A 185 -17.36 -25.97 -39.57
CA ARG A 185 -16.07 -26.61 -39.81
C ARG A 185 -15.22 -25.72 -40.70
N TYR A 186 -14.01 -25.40 -40.26
CA TYR A 186 -13.10 -24.51 -40.97
C TYR A 186 -11.67 -25.05 -40.98
N GLU A 187 -10.94 -24.71 -42.02
CA GLU A 187 -9.49 -24.79 -42.06
C GLU A 187 -8.89 -23.48 -41.57
N LEU A 188 -7.89 -23.57 -40.71
CA LEU A 188 -7.07 -22.42 -40.29
C LEU A 188 -5.91 -22.27 -41.27
N ILE A 189 -5.83 -21.12 -41.91
CA ILE A 189 -4.86 -20.79 -42.95
C ILE A 189 -3.84 -19.80 -42.42
N ASN A 190 -2.59 -19.96 -42.85
CA ASN A 190 -1.53 -18.98 -42.71
C ASN A 190 -0.94 -18.64 -44.08
N LEU A 191 -0.84 -17.35 -44.40
CA LEU A 191 -0.23 -16.88 -45.64
C LEU A 191 1.30 -16.89 -45.51
N GLN A 192 1.96 -17.77 -46.27
CA GLN A 192 3.40 -17.95 -46.24
C GLN A 192 4.02 -17.55 -47.58
N ARG A 193 5.33 -17.26 -47.57
CA ARG A 193 6.09 -16.96 -48.79
C ARG A 193 6.46 -18.27 -49.49
N ALA A 194 6.15 -18.38 -50.78
CA ALA A 194 6.52 -19.55 -51.60
C ALA A 194 7.80 -19.30 -52.41
N SER A 195 7.89 -18.18 -53.15
CA SER A 195 9.08 -17.68 -53.85
C SER A 195 9.13 -16.15 -53.78
N GLU A 196 10.15 -15.50 -54.35
CA GLU A 196 10.14 -14.04 -54.48
C GLU A 196 8.87 -13.59 -55.22
N GLY A 197 8.04 -12.77 -54.58
CA GLY A 197 6.78 -12.25 -55.13
C GLY A 197 5.56 -13.17 -55.09
N THR A 198 5.65 -14.41 -54.60
CA THR A 198 4.49 -15.33 -54.55
C THR A 198 4.12 -15.74 -53.11
N MET A 199 2.82 -15.68 -52.82
CA MET A 199 2.25 -16.11 -51.53
C MET A 199 1.52 -17.44 -51.69
N LYS A 200 1.61 -18.29 -50.68
CA LYS A 200 0.88 -19.55 -50.61
C LYS A 200 0.09 -19.64 -49.31
N ALA A 201 -1.19 -19.97 -49.42
CA ALA A 201 -2.02 -20.34 -48.29
C ALA A 201 -1.64 -21.74 -47.79
N ALA A 202 -1.21 -21.83 -46.54
CA ALA A 202 -0.90 -23.10 -45.87
C ALA A 202 -1.94 -23.39 -44.79
N THR A 203 -2.54 -24.59 -44.82
CA THR A 203 -3.47 -25.05 -43.79
C THR A 203 -2.72 -25.47 -42.53
N ILE A 204 -2.73 -24.63 -41.50
CA ILE A 204 -2.00 -24.82 -40.24
C ILE A 204 -2.83 -25.45 -39.12
N GLY A 205 -4.14 -25.59 -39.31
CA GLY A 205 -5.03 -26.22 -38.34
C GLY A 205 -6.45 -26.37 -38.85
N TYR A 206 -7.33 -26.88 -37.98
CA TYR A 206 -8.73 -27.14 -38.25
C TYR A 206 -9.58 -26.72 -37.06
N TYR A 207 -10.76 -26.18 -37.34
CA TYR A 207 -11.79 -25.88 -36.37
C TYR A 207 -13.04 -26.72 -36.64
N ASP A 208 -13.54 -27.44 -35.64
CA ASP A 208 -14.81 -28.17 -35.71
C ASP A 208 -15.67 -27.87 -34.47
N ALA A 209 -16.77 -27.14 -34.69
CA ALA A 209 -17.71 -26.75 -33.65
C ALA A 209 -18.51 -27.92 -33.07
N SER A 210 -18.54 -29.09 -33.74
CA SER A 210 -19.22 -30.29 -33.25
C SER A 210 -18.45 -31.01 -32.13
N LEU A 211 -17.17 -30.67 -31.92
CA LEU A 211 -16.34 -31.25 -30.86
C LEU A 211 -16.55 -30.56 -29.48
N PRO A 212 -16.19 -31.23 -28.37
CA PRO A 212 -16.26 -30.64 -27.03
C PRO A 212 -15.41 -29.38 -26.87
N LYS A 213 -15.82 -28.48 -25.97
CA LYS A 213 -15.05 -27.27 -25.63
C LYS A 213 -13.61 -27.63 -25.26
N GLY A 214 -12.65 -26.92 -25.84
CA GLY A 214 -11.21 -27.17 -25.66
C GLY A 214 -10.59 -28.12 -26.69
N GLN A 215 -11.40 -28.85 -27.47
CA GLN A 215 -10.94 -29.72 -28.57
C GLN A 215 -11.37 -29.21 -29.95
N GLN A 216 -12.07 -28.07 -30.00
CA GLN A 216 -12.65 -27.53 -31.23
C GLN A 216 -11.60 -27.03 -32.21
N LEU A 217 -10.43 -26.55 -31.75
CA LEU A 217 -9.34 -26.08 -32.60
C LEU A 217 -8.14 -27.04 -32.47
N THR A 218 -7.72 -27.61 -33.59
CA THR A 218 -6.57 -28.53 -33.68
C THR A 218 -5.51 -27.94 -34.60
N MET A 219 -4.24 -27.99 -34.20
CA MET A 219 -3.12 -27.44 -34.98
C MET A 219 -2.34 -28.59 -35.64
N ASN A 220 -1.88 -28.38 -36.87
CA ASN A 220 -1.21 -29.42 -37.68
C ASN A 220 0.32 -29.50 -37.47
N GLY A 221 0.86 -28.78 -36.47
CA GLY A 221 2.31 -28.74 -36.19
C GLY A 221 3.16 -28.00 -37.24
N ILE A 222 2.52 -27.36 -38.24
CA ILE A 222 3.19 -26.55 -39.25
C ILE A 222 3.67 -25.24 -38.61
N GLN A 223 4.88 -24.80 -38.97
CA GLN A 223 5.44 -23.55 -38.47
C GLN A 223 4.61 -22.36 -38.95
N ILE A 224 4.06 -21.60 -38.00
CA ILE A 224 3.31 -20.38 -38.26
C ILE A 224 4.29 -19.24 -38.51
N VAL A 225 4.03 -18.49 -39.56
CA VAL A 225 4.70 -17.25 -39.89
C VAL A 225 3.81 -16.10 -39.45
N TRP A 226 4.37 -15.13 -38.74
CA TRP A 226 3.69 -13.92 -38.30
C TRP A 226 4.10 -12.74 -39.18
N LYS A 227 3.66 -11.53 -38.81
CA LYS A 227 3.97 -10.28 -39.51
C LYS A 227 5.36 -10.27 -40.15
N GLU A 228 5.38 -10.02 -41.46
CA GLU A 228 6.61 -9.84 -42.27
C GLU A 228 7.59 -11.03 -42.27
N GLY A 229 7.14 -12.24 -41.93
CA GLY A 229 8.03 -13.40 -41.88
C GLY A 229 8.56 -13.74 -40.49
N SER A 230 8.16 -13.00 -39.45
CA SER A 230 8.62 -13.23 -38.07
C SER A 230 8.14 -14.59 -37.52
N LYS A 231 8.95 -15.17 -36.64
CA LYS A 231 8.58 -16.38 -35.86
C LYS A 231 8.00 -16.03 -34.48
N MET A 232 8.07 -14.76 -34.07
CA MET A 232 7.56 -14.31 -32.77
C MET A 232 6.06 -13.98 -32.86
N VAL A 233 5.28 -14.54 -31.94
CA VAL A 233 3.85 -14.26 -31.83
C VAL A 233 3.66 -12.79 -31.43
N PRO A 234 2.92 -12.00 -32.21
CA PRO A 234 2.62 -10.62 -31.85
C PRO A 234 1.61 -10.56 -30.70
N VAL A 235 1.85 -9.69 -29.73
CA VAL A 235 0.94 -9.42 -28.61
C VAL A 235 0.26 -8.06 -28.84
N SER A 236 -1.06 -8.04 -28.88
CA SER A 236 -1.87 -6.83 -29.04
C SER A 236 -2.42 -6.39 -27.68
N MET A 237 -1.60 -5.72 -26.87
CA MET A 237 -1.97 -5.17 -25.56
C MET A 237 -1.87 -3.64 -25.57
N CYS A 238 -2.82 -2.97 -24.91
CA CYS A 238 -2.80 -1.51 -24.77
C CYS A 238 -1.90 -1.06 -23.61
N SER A 239 -2.02 -1.74 -22.47
CA SER A 239 -1.23 -1.50 -21.26
C SER A 239 -0.72 -2.83 -20.72
N GLU A 240 0.53 -2.83 -20.26
CA GLU A 240 1.15 -3.93 -19.53
C GLU A 240 0.46 -4.17 -18.18
N SER A 241 0.64 -5.35 -17.61
CA SER A 241 0.13 -5.65 -16.26
C SER A 241 0.83 -4.80 -15.19
N CYS A 242 0.04 -4.31 -14.24
CA CYS A 242 0.51 -3.50 -13.13
C CYS A 242 1.17 -4.35 -12.04
N PRO A 243 2.37 -3.98 -11.58
CA PRO A 243 3.05 -4.70 -10.51
C PRO A 243 2.36 -4.49 -9.15
N PRO A 244 2.64 -5.36 -8.15
CA PRO A 244 2.28 -5.10 -6.76
C PRO A 244 2.79 -3.73 -6.30
N GLY A 245 2.07 -3.10 -5.39
CA GLY A 245 2.30 -1.72 -4.96
C GLY A 245 1.59 -0.66 -5.80
N THR A 246 0.97 -1.06 -6.91
CA THR A 246 0.21 -0.16 -7.78
C THR A 246 -1.24 -0.64 -7.95
N ARG A 247 -2.10 0.28 -8.41
CA ARG A 247 -3.48 0.02 -8.82
C ARG A 247 -3.72 0.49 -10.24
N LYS A 248 -4.65 -0.16 -10.94
CA LYS A 248 -5.10 0.25 -12.26
C LYS A 248 -5.95 1.52 -12.20
N ALA A 249 -5.68 2.44 -13.11
CA ALA A 249 -6.53 3.59 -13.38
C ALA A 249 -6.86 3.62 -14.87
N VAL A 250 -8.13 3.38 -15.20
CA VAL A 250 -8.58 3.36 -16.60
C VAL A 250 -8.46 4.76 -17.20
N GLN A 251 -7.87 4.85 -18.39
CA GLN A 251 -7.73 6.12 -19.11
C GLN A 251 -9.10 6.59 -19.61
N LYS A 252 -9.52 7.78 -19.17
CA LYS A 252 -10.84 8.34 -19.53
C LYS A 252 -10.96 8.48 -21.06
N GLY A 253 -12.00 7.91 -21.64
CA GLY A 253 -12.27 7.96 -23.09
C GLY A 253 -11.59 6.86 -23.92
N LYS A 254 -10.84 5.93 -23.30
CA LYS A 254 -10.24 4.76 -23.97
C LYS A 254 -10.88 3.44 -23.52
N PRO A 255 -10.66 2.32 -24.24
CA PRO A 255 -11.13 0.99 -23.82
C PRO A 255 -10.57 0.55 -22.46
N VAL A 256 -11.27 -0.35 -21.78
CA VAL A 256 -10.93 -0.83 -20.41
C VAL A 256 -9.54 -1.49 -20.31
N CYS A 257 -9.01 -2.02 -21.42
CA CYS A 257 -7.67 -2.59 -21.48
C CYS A 257 -6.55 -1.53 -21.45
N CYS A 258 -6.88 -0.25 -21.61
CA CYS A 258 -5.94 0.87 -21.55
C CYS A 258 -6.02 1.55 -20.19
N PHE A 259 -5.02 1.30 -19.35
CA PHE A 259 -4.93 1.84 -18.00
C PHE A 259 -3.51 2.26 -17.64
N ASP A 260 -3.40 3.13 -16.64
CA ASP A 260 -2.16 3.52 -16.02
C ASP A 260 -1.99 2.79 -14.68
N CYS A 261 -0.75 2.42 -14.35
CA CYS A 261 -0.40 1.84 -13.05
C CYS A 261 -0.03 2.97 -12.09
N ILE A 262 -0.92 3.29 -11.15
CA ILE A 262 -0.72 4.37 -10.17
C ILE A 262 -0.25 3.76 -8.84
N PRO A 263 0.81 4.27 -8.22
CA PRO A 263 1.26 3.78 -6.91
C PRO A 263 0.19 3.98 -5.82
N CYS A 264 0.14 3.05 -4.87
CA CYS A 264 -0.73 3.18 -3.70
C CYS A 264 -0.32 4.38 -2.83
N ALA A 265 -1.31 5.00 -2.17
CA ALA A 265 -1.06 6.10 -1.27
C ALA A 265 -0.33 5.63 0.01
N PRO A 266 0.37 6.52 0.74
CA PRO A 266 0.96 6.18 2.04
C PRO A 266 -0.08 5.61 3.01
N GLY A 267 0.24 4.52 3.70
CA GLY A 267 -0.67 3.78 4.56
C GLY A 267 -1.59 2.78 3.82
N GLU A 268 -1.52 2.72 2.49
CA GLU A 268 -2.22 1.74 1.65
C GLU A 268 -1.24 0.81 0.93
N MET A 269 -1.70 -0.39 0.59
CA MET A 269 -0.90 -1.40 -0.09
C MET A 269 -1.68 -2.22 -1.14
N SER A 270 -0.95 -2.84 -2.06
CA SER A 270 -1.48 -3.79 -3.04
C SER A 270 -0.50 -4.96 -3.21
N ASN A 271 -0.88 -6.17 -2.78
CA ASN A 271 -0.02 -7.36 -2.92
C ASN A 271 -0.20 -8.07 -4.28
N SER A 272 -1.33 -7.87 -4.94
CA SER A 272 -1.67 -8.57 -6.17
C SER A 272 -1.27 -7.76 -7.40
N THR A 273 -0.78 -8.43 -8.43
CA THR A 273 -0.69 -7.86 -9.78
C THR A 273 -2.08 -7.45 -10.25
N ASP A 274 -2.15 -6.36 -11.02
CA ASP A 274 -3.38 -5.91 -11.66
C ASP A 274 -4.53 -5.52 -10.72
N SER A 275 -4.22 -5.12 -9.49
CA SER A 275 -5.25 -4.68 -8.53
C SER A 275 -5.99 -3.43 -8.99
N LEU A 276 -7.31 -3.37 -8.72
CA LEU A 276 -8.15 -2.20 -8.99
C LEU A 276 -8.04 -1.14 -7.89
N ASN A 277 -7.84 -1.58 -6.64
CA ASN A 277 -7.84 -0.74 -5.45
C ASN A 277 -6.67 -1.09 -4.54
N CYS A 278 -6.23 -0.12 -3.74
CA CYS A 278 -5.28 -0.33 -2.66
C CYS A 278 -6.04 -0.57 -1.34
N LEU A 279 -5.47 -1.37 -0.46
CA LEU A 279 -6.03 -1.72 0.84
C LEU A 279 -5.28 -0.95 1.93
N LYS A 280 -6.01 -0.37 2.90
CA LYS A 280 -5.38 0.28 4.06
C LYS A 280 -4.73 -0.73 5.00
N CYS A 281 -3.53 -0.41 5.48
CA CYS A 281 -2.86 -1.21 6.50
C CYS A 281 -3.61 -1.13 7.85
N PRO A 282 -3.56 -2.20 8.66
CA PRO A 282 -4.07 -2.17 10.04
C PRO A 282 -3.35 -1.13 10.90
N LEU A 283 -3.97 -0.65 11.98
CA LEU A 283 -3.48 0.48 12.79
C LEU A 283 -2.03 0.37 13.28
N GLN A 284 -1.56 -0.83 13.60
CA GLN A 284 -0.20 -1.10 14.11
C GLN A 284 0.86 -1.23 13.01
N TYR A 285 0.43 -1.20 11.74
CA TYR A 285 1.26 -1.40 10.58
C TYR A 285 1.22 -0.18 9.66
N TRP A 286 2.23 -0.05 8.81
CA TRP A 286 2.39 0.99 7.82
C TRP A 286 2.79 0.38 6.48
N SER A 287 2.45 1.01 5.36
CA SER A 287 2.89 0.50 4.07
C SER A 287 4.41 0.69 3.91
N ASN A 288 5.06 -0.30 3.31
CA ASN A 288 6.48 -0.19 2.97
C ASN A 288 6.70 0.79 1.81
N THR A 289 7.96 1.10 1.50
CA THR A 289 8.32 2.06 0.42
C THR A 289 7.83 1.65 -0.96
N LYS A 290 7.65 0.35 -1.21
CA LYS A 290 7.08 -0.17 -2.46
C LYS A 290 5.55 -0.18 -2.49
N GLY A 291 4.88 -0.05 -1.33
CA GLY A 291 3.43 -0.17 -1.21
C GLY A 291 2.88 -1.58 -1.42
N ASP A 292 3.71 -2.63 -1.38
CA ASP A 292 3.29 -4.02 -1.61
C ASP A 292 3.03 -4.80 -0.32
N ALA A 293 3.46 -4.29 0.83
CA ALA A 293 3.31 -4.95 2.13
C ALA A 293 3.10 -3.96 3.29
N CYS A 294 2.42 -4.43 4.33
CA CYS A 294 2.31 -3.73 5.61
C CYS A 294 3.42 -4.19 6.58
N ILE A 295 4.24 -3.25 7.04
CA ILE A 295 5.31 -3.47 8.02
C ILE A 295 4.92 -2.87 9.38
N PRO A 296 5.36 -3.43 10.52
CA PRO A 296 5.06 -2.86 11.83
C PRO A 296 5.58 -1.42 11.94
N LYS A 297 4.78 -0.52 12.52
CA LYS A 297 5.21 0.87 12.77
C LYS A 297 6.37 0.91 13.75
N GLU A 298 7.28 1.86 13.55
CA GLU A 298 8.34 2.13 14.50
C GLU A 298 7.78 2.70 15.82
N VAL A 299 8.31 2.23 16.94
CA VAL A 299 7.91 2.68 18.27
C VAL A 299 8.92 3.70 18.79
N GLU A 300 8.47 4.92 19.07
CA GLU A 300 9.29 5.99 19.64
C GLU A 300 9.04 6.16 21.14
N PHE A 301 10.13 6.25 21.91
CA PHE A 301 10.16 6.60 23.34
C PHE A 301 11.52 7.24 23.67
N LEU A 302 11.64 7.87 24.85
CA LEU A 302 12.91 8.45 25.31
C LEU A 302 13.89 7.33 25.71
N SER A 303 14.80 6.96 24.82
CA SER A 303 15.70 5.81 24.99
C SER A 303 17.01 6.18 25.69
N TYR A 304 17.64 5.22 26.38
CA TYR A 304 19.00 5.35 26.90
C TYR A 304 20.06 5.44 25.78
N GLU A 305 19.72 4.96 24.58
CA GLU A 305 20.64 4.86 23.45
C GLU A 305 20.64 6.12 22.57
N GLU A 306 19.62 6.98 22.67
CA GLU A 306 19.56 8.20 21.88
C GLU A 306 20.33 9.35 22.56
N LYS A 307 20.86 10.28 21.75
CA LYS A 307 21.71 11.39 22.22
C LYS A 307 21.08 12.19 23.35
N MET A 308 19.77 12.47 23.26
CA MET A 308 19.05 13.23 24.28
C MET A 308 19.00 12.48 25.62
N GLY A 309 18.69 11.18 25.60
CA GLY A 309 18.68 10.35 26.80
C GLY A 309 20.07 10.24 27.44
N ILE A 310 21.12 10.00 26.64
CA ILE A 310 22.51 9.93 27.13
C ILE A 310 22.91 11.21 27.88
N VAL A 311 22.61 12.37 27.31
CA VAL A 311 22.93 13.66 27.93
C VAL A 311 22.20 13.83 29.27
N LEU A 312 20.90 13.52 29.32
CA LEU A 312 20.11 13.63 30.56
C LEU A 312 20.60 12.68 31.66
N VAL A 313 20.95 11.44 31.30
CA VAL A 313 21.56 10.47 32.24
C VAL A 313 22.88 10.99 32.79
N LEU A 314 23.76 11.52 31.95
CA LEU A 314 25.04 12.08 32.39
C LEU A 314 24.85 13.22 33.39
N PHE A 315 23.98 14.19 33.09
CA PHE A 315 23.68 15.29 34.01
C PHE A 315 23.05 14.82 35.32
N SER A 316 22.23 13.77 35.29
CA SER A 316 21.64 13.16 36.49
C SER A 316 22.72 12.50 37.37
N LEU A 317 23.58 11.67 36.79
CA LEU A 317 24.66 10.97 37.50
C LEU A 317 25.71 11.93 38.06
N VAL A 318 26.09 12.95 37.30
CA VAL A 318 27.00 14.01 37.76
C VAL A 318 26.41 14.77 38.94
N GLY A 319 25.10 15.06 38.91
CA GLY A 319 24.39 15.72 40.00
C GLY A 319 24.40 14.86 41.26
N ALA A 320 24.03 13.58 41.14
CA ALA A 320 24.06 12.62 42.24
C ALA A 320 25.49 12.42 42.80
N PHE A 321 26.50 12.40 41.94
CA PHE A 321 27.91 12.34 42.38
C PHE A 321 28.28 13.57 43.21
N PHE A 322 27.96 14.78 42.76
CA PHE A 322 28.25 16.00 43.51
C PHE A 322 27.47 16.10 44.83
N THR A 323 26.22 15.62 44.91
CA THR A 323 25.48 15.57 46.18
C THR A 323 26.11 14.58 47.16
N ILE A 324 26.51 13.40 46.70
CA ILE A 324 27.18 12.38 47.52
C ILE A 324 28.54 12.90 48.01
N LEU A 325 29.33 13.53 47.14
CA LEU A 325 30.60 14.15 47.51
C LEU A 325 30.41 15.24 48.56
N THR A 326 29.41 16.11 48.39
CA THR A 326 29.04 17.14 49.37
C THR A 326 28.64 16.52 50.70
N LYS A 327 27.83 15.45 50.69
CA LYS A 327 27.44 14.69 51.88
C LYS A 327 28.65 14.09 52.59
N PHE A 328 29.61 13.54 51.84
CA PHE A 328 30.85 13.00 52.38
C PHE A 328 31.71 14.08 53.05
N ILE A 329 31.89 15.23 52.41
CA ILE A 329 32.62 16.38 52.99
C ILE A 329 31.95 16.81 54.31
N PHE A 330 30.63 16.99 54.32
CA PHE A 330 29.89 17.37 55.53
C PHE A 330 29.99 16.32 56.64
N TYR A 331 30.11 15.04 56.28
CA TYR A 331 30.31 13.94 57.24
C TYR A 331 31.72 13.98 57.85
N CYS A 332 32.77 14.13 57.04
CA CYS A 332 34.16 14.25 57.53
C CYS A 332 34.35 15.46 58.44
N PHE A 333 33.75 16.60 58.08
CA PHE A 333 33.85 17.85 58.84
C PHE A 333 32.68 18.08 59.81
N ARG A 334 31.97 17.02 60.23
CA ARG A 334 30.77 17.13 61.10
C ARG A 334 31.01 17.86 62.42
N ASN A 335 32.23 17.77 62.94
CA ASN A 335 32.61 18.40 64.21
C ASN A 335 32.93 19.91 64.07
N THR A 336 32.96 20.45 62.85
CA THR A 336 33.24 21.88 62.63
C THR A 336 32.07 22.77 63.05
N PRO A 337 32.33 23.97 63.61
CA PRO A 337 31.28 24.85 64.09
C PRO A 337 30.36 25.33 62.96
N ILE A 338 30.84 25.43 61.71
CA ILE A 338 29.99 25.72 60.55
C ILE A 338 28.93 24.62 60.37
N VAL A 339 29.31 23.34 60.27
CA VAL A 339 28.35 22.25 60.04
C VAL A 339 27.38 22.08 61.23
N ARG A 340 27.87 22.28 62.46
CA ARG A 340 27.07 22.13 63.68
C ARG A 340 26.11 23.30 63.92
N ALA A 341 26.51 24.54 63.60
CA ALA A 341 25.63 25.71 63.66
C ALA A 341 24.52 25.63 62.61
N ASN A 342 24.76 24.90 61.52
CA ASN A 342 23.89 24.82 60.37
C ASN A 342 22.95 23.61 60.38
N ASN A 343 22.42 23.29 61.57
CA ASN A 343 21.51 22.16 61.83
C ASN A 343 21.84 20.93 60.99
N SER A 344 22.86 20.19 61.43
CA SER A 344 23.46 19.10 60.66
C SER A 344 22.45 18.05 60.20
N GLU A 345 21.41 17.76 60.99
CA GLU A 345 20.40 16.74 60.64
C GLU A 345 19.56 17.12 59.42
N LEU A 346 18.98 18.33 59.39
CA LEU A 346 18.21 18.81 58.23
C LEU A 346 19.08 18.92 56.97
N SER A 347 20.35 19.29 57.12
CA SER A 347 21.30 19.37 56.01
C SER A 347 21.62 17.99 55.42
N PHE A 348 21.79 16.96 56.27
CA PHE A 348 21.98 15.58 55.80
C PHE A 348 20.72 15.00 55.15
N LEU A 349 19.53 15.29 55.70
CA LEU A 349 18.26 14.88 55.09
C LEU A 349 18.03 15.56 53.73
N LEU A 350 18.37 16.85 53.61
CA LEU A 350 18.30 17.57 52.34
C LEU A 350 19.25 16.98 51.29
N LEU A 351 20.51 16.67 51.65
CA LEU A 351 21.46 16.03 50.72
C LEU A 351 21.03 14.62 50.30
N PHE A 352 20.43 13.86 51.22
CA PHE A 352 19.83 12.56 50.90
C PHE A 352 18.67 12.71 49.91
N SER A 353 17.75 13.64 50.18
CA SER A 353 16.63 13.94 49.30
C SER A 353 17.08 14.42 47.91
N LEU A 354 18.06 15.33 47.82
CA LEU A 354 18.61 15.79 46.55
C LEU A 354 19.24 14.64 45.74
N THR A 355 19.91 13.70 46.41
CA THR A 355 20.46 12.50 45.73
C THR A 355 19.32 11.67 45.13
N LEU A 356 18.21 11.50 45.86
CA LEU A 356 17.02 10.83 45.32
C LEU A 356 16.35 11.64 44.20
N CYS A 357 16.33 12.98 44.26
CA CYS A 357 15.81 13.82 43.18
C CYS A 357 16.63 13.70 41.88
N PHE A 358 17.95 13.60 41.97
CA PHE A 358 18.77 13.30 40.79
C PHE A 358 18.46 11.89 40.27
N LEU A 359 18.47 10.87 41.12
CA LEU A 359 18.20 9.49 40.69
C LEU A 359 16.76 9.27 40.16
N CYS A 360 15.76 10.00 40.67
CA CYS A 360 14.37 9.84 40.22
C CYS A 360 14.18 10.24 38.75
N SER A 361 15.00 11.16 38.22
CA SER A 361 14.97 11.50 36.79
C SER A 361 15.26 10.30 35.87
N LEU A 362 16.03 9.29 36.34
CA LEU A 362 16.32 8.09 35.56
C LEU A 362 15.07 7.23 35.36
N THR A 363 14.09 7.29 36.26
CA THR A 363 12.82 6.55 36.13
C THR A 363 11.93 7.05 34.99
N PHE A 364 12.25 8.22 34.43
CA PHE A 364 11.57 8.80 33.26
C PHE A 364 12.16 8.30 31.94
N ILE A 365 13.36 7.71 31.93
CA ILE A 365 14.09 7.28 30.74
C ILE A 365 13.95 5.77 30.55
N GLY A 366 13.71 5.34 29.32
CA GLY A 366 13.54 3.94 28.94
C GLY A 366 12.13 3.60 28.48
N ARG A 367 11.91 2.32 28.22
CA ARG A 367 10.63 1.82 27.70
C ARG A 367 9.55 1.87 28.80
N PRO A 368 8.42 2.58 28.58
CA PRO A 368 7.31 2.61 29.52
C PRO A 368 6.79 1.21 29.86
N SER A 369 6.87 0.86 31.14
CA SER A 369 6.24 -0.32 31.74
C SER A 369 5.22 0.13 32.79
N GLU A 370 4.32 -0.76 33.22
CA GLU A 370 3.35 -0.44 34.27
C GLU A 370 4.04 0.11 35.53
N TRP A 371 5.09 -0.58 36.00
CA TRP A 371 5.89 -0.13 37.14
C TRP A 371 6.61 1.18 36.89
N SER A 372 7.21 1.36 35.72
CA SER A 372 7.91 2.60 35.39
C SER A 372 6.96 3.80 35.38
N CYS A 373 5.76 3.65 34.80
CA CYS A 373 4.77 4.73 34.75
C CYS A 373 4.25 5.10 36.14
N MET A 374 4.00 4.11 37.01
CA MET A 374 3.57 4.35 38.38
C MET A 374 4.66 5.04 39.21
N LEU A 375 5.92 4.60 39.10
CA LEU A 375 7.03 5.11 39.90
C LEU A 375 7.47 6.52 39.48
N ARG A 376 7.42 6.82 38.18
CA ARG A 376 7.93 8.08 37.61
C ARG A 376 7.44 9.33 38.33
N HIS A 377 6.12 9.55 38.34
CA HIS A 377 5.52 10.75 38.93
C HIS A 377 5.40 10.68 40.46
N THR A 378 5.27 9.48 41.04
CA THR A 378 5.14 9.30 42.49
C THR A 378 6.48 9.48 43.19
N ALA A 379 7.56 8.90 42.66
CA ALA A 379 8.92 9.11 43.15
C ALA A 379 9.33 10.58 43.01
N PHE A 380 9.04 11.21 41.88
CA PHE A 380 9.23 12.64 41.69
C PHE A 380 8.51 13.45 42.79
N GLY A 381 7.22 13.24 42.99
CA GLY A 381 6.43 14.02 43.96
C GLY A 381 6.92 13.85 45.39
N ILE A 382 7.17 12.61 45.83
CA ILE A 382 7.62 12.32 47.21
C ILE A 382 9.01 12.90 47.48
N THR A 383 9.95 12.73 46.54
CA THR A 383 11.33 13.22 46.71
C THR A 383 11.41 14.74 46.74
N PHE A 384 10.62 15.43 45.90
CA PHE A 384 10.56 16.89 45.87
C PHE A 384 9.91 17.49 47.10
N VAL A 385 8.81 16.90 47.61
CA VAL A 385 8.21 17.35 48.87
C VAL A 385 9.20 17.18 50.02
N LEU A 386 9.90 16.04 50.12
CA LEU A 386 10.94 15.84 51.12
C LEU A 386 12.02 16.93 51.06
N CYS A 387 12.43 17.30 49.84
CA CYS A 387 13.42 18.35 49.60
C CYS A 387 12.93 19.71 50.09
N ILE A 388 11.74 20.14 49.63
CA ILE A 388 11.16 21.44 49.97
C ILE A 388 10.83 21.52 51.46
N SER A 389 10.30 20.45 52.06
CA SER A 389 10.03 20.41 53.51
C SER A 389 11.31 20.57 54.33
N CYS A 390 12.44 20.01 53.89
CA CYS A 390 13.73 20.24 54.55
C CYS A 390 14.16 21.71 54.45
N VAL A 391 14.03 22.33 53.28
CA VAL A 391 14.40 23.76 53.10
C VAL A 391 13.46 24.67 53.87
N LEU A 392 12.16 24.37 53.90
CA LEU A 392 11.16 25.06 54.72
C LEU A 392 11.52 24.99 56.20
N GLY A 393 11.87 23.78 56.69
CA GLY A 393 12.37 23.58 58.05
C GLY A 393 13.61 24.43 58.34
N LYS A 394 14.60 24.45 57.44
CA LYS A 394 15.79 25.31 57.58
C LYS A 394 15.44 26.80 57.62
N THR A 395 14.50 27.24 56.77
CA THR A 395 14.06 28.64 56.69
C THR A 395 13.37 29.09 57.97
N ILE A 396 12.50 28.23 58.54
CA ILE A 396 11.83 28.50 59.82
C ILE A 396 12.86 28.59 60.96
N VAL A 397 13.86 27.70 60.99
CA VAL A 397 14.95 27.75 62.00
C VAL A 397 15.71 29.07 61.94
N VAL A 398 16.04 29.56 60.73
CA VAL A 398 16.72 30.85 60.55
C VAL A 398 15.85 32.01 61.06
N LEU A 399 14.55 32.01 60.77
CA LEU A 399 13.61 33.03 61.25
C LEU A 399 13.43 33.02 62.78
N ILE A 400 13.35 31.83 63.40
CA ILE A 400 13.20 31.68 64.85
C ILE A 400 14.49 32.07 65.57
N ALA A 401 15.66 31.70 65.04
CA ALA A 401 16.95 32.06 65.61
C ALA A 401 17.11 33.58 65.71
N PHE A 402 16.68 34.32 64.69
CA PHE A 402 16.67 35.79 64.73
C PHE A 402 15.65 36.34 65.74
N ARG A 403 14.40 35.86 65.75
CA ARG A 403 13.40 36.33 66.72
C ARG A 403 13.80 36.09 68.18
N ALA A 404 14.51 35.00 68.46
CA ALA A 404 15.00 34.68 69.79
C ALA A 404 16.12 35.64 70.28
N THR A 405 16.74 36.43 69.39
CA THR A 405 17.71 37.47 69.78
C THR A 405 17.05 38.78 70.23
N LEU A 406 15.74 38.96 70.02
CA LEU A 406 14.98 40.11 70.54
C LEU A 406 14.60 39.87 72.01
N PRO A 407 14.79 40.86 72.90
CA PRO A 407 14.53 40.69 74.33
C PRO A 407 13.03 40.39 74.57
N GLY A 408 12.73 39.32 75.33
CA GLY A 408 11.38 38.98 75.79
C GLY A 408 10.65 37.81 75.11
N SER A 409 11.29 37.03 74.22
CA SER A 409 10.60 35.94 73.50
C SER A 409 11.18 34.54 73.79
N ASN A 410 10.34 33.63 74.29
CA ASN A 410 10.70 32.24 74.66
C ASN A 410 10.54 31.23 73.50
N VAL A 411 10.60 31.71 72.25
CA VAL A 411 10.14 30.99 71.05
C VAL A 411 11.05 29.82 70.65
N MET A 412 12.33 29.84 71.06
CA MET A 412 13.32 28.80 70.72
C MET A 412 12.98 27.41 71.32
N LYS A 413 12.19 27.35 72.41
CA LYS A 413 11.73 26.08 73.01
C LYS A 413 10.64 25.38 72.20
N TRP A 414 9.91 26.10 71.34
CA TRP A 414 8.75 25.55 70.63
C TRP A 414 9.11 24.78 69.35
N PHE A 415 10.28 25.05 68.75
CA PHE A 415 10.69 24.47 67.46
C PHE A 415 12.10 23.84 67.51
N GLY A 416 12.28 22.88 68.42
CA GLY A 416 13.53 22.13 68.56
C GLY A 416 13.78 21.08 67.45
N PRO A 417 14.92 20.37 67.49
CA PRO A 417 15.24 19.28 66.54
C PRO A 417 14.15 18.21 66.37
N PRO A 418 13.48 17.69 67.43
CA PRO A 418 12.42 16.70 67.25
C PRO A 418 11.19 17.26 66.53
N GLN A 419 10.79 18.51 66.80
CA GLN A 419 9.69 19.18 66.08
C GLN A 419 10.02 19.39 64.60
N GLN A 420 11.26 19.71 64.26
CA GLN A 420 11.69 19.86 62.86
C GLN A 420 11.60 18.54 62.10
N ARG A 421 12.08 17.44 62.69
CA ARG A 421 11.96 16.09 62.11
C ARG A 421 10.49 15.71 61.93
N LEU A 422 9.67 15.92 62.95
CA LEU A 422 8.24 15.61 62.90
C LEU A 422 7.53 16.43 61.81
N SER A 423 7.88 17.70 61.66
CA SER A 423 7.29 18.58 60.63
C SER A 423 7.66 18.12 59.22
N VAL A 424 8.93 17.80 58.95
CA VAL A 424 9.35 17.26 57.64
C VAL A 424 8.63 15.95 57.33
N LEU A 425 8.59 15.03 58.30
CA LEU A 425 7.89 13.76 58.14
C LEU A 425 6.39 13.96 57.88
N ALA A 426 5.72 14.86 58.61
CA ALA A 426 4.30 15.13 58.43
C ALA A 426 3.98 15.67 57.02
N PHE A 427 4.73 16.66 56.53
CA PHE A 427 4.52 17.17 55.17
C PHE A 427 4.77 16.11 54.10
N THR A 428 5.80 15.27 54.27
CA THR A 428 6.07 14.17 53.33
C THR A 428 5.00 13.09 53.38
N LEU A 429 4.45 12.79 54.56
CA LEU A 429 3.40 11.78 54.73
C LEU A 429 2.12 12.20 54.01
N ILE A 430 1.76 13.49 54.04
CA ILE A 430 0.62 14.02 53.27
C ILE A 430 0.81 13.74 51.78
N GLN A 431 2.02 13.98 51.24
CA GLN A 431 2.30 13.69 49.83
C GLN A 431 2.24 12.19 49.51
N VAL A 432 2.75 11.33 50.40
CA VAL A 432 2.66 9.88 50.25
C VAL A 432 1.19 9.43 50.20
N LEU A 433 0.33 9.96 51.08
CA LEU A 433 -1.10 9.66 51.07
C LEU A 433 -1.77 10.10 49.76
N ILE A 434 -1.46 11.30 49.26
CA ILE A 434 -1.96 11.79 47.96
C ILE A 434 -1.54 10.83 46.83
N CYS A 435 -0.28 10.40 46.81
CA CYS A 435 0.24 9.48 45.80
C CYS A 435 -0.43 8.09 45.89
N VAL A 436 -0.61 7.55 47.10
CA VAL A 436 -1.29 6.26 47.32
C VAL A 436 -2.75 6.33 46.87
N LEU A 437 -3.47 7.40 47.22
CA LEU A 437 -4.84 7.60 46.76
C LEU A 437 -4.92 7.70 45.22
N TRP A 438 -3.98 8.41 44.59
CA TRP A 438 -3.93 8.51 43.14
C TRP A 438 -3.70 7.14 42.48
N LEU A 439 -2.76 6.34 43.00
CA LEU A 439 -2.47 5.00 42.50
C LEU A 439 -3.65 4.01 42.71
N ILE A 440 -4.42 4.15 43.79
CA ILE A 440 -5.59 3.29 44.05
C ILE A 440 -6.76 3.63 43.13
N ILE A 441 -7.03 4.92 42.92
CA ILE A 441 -8.20 5.35 42.15
C ILE A 441 -7.98 5.17 40.64
N SER A 442 -6.84 5.62 40.13
CA SER A 442 -6.55 5.59 38.69
C SER A 442 -5.04 5.73 38.45
N PRO A 443 -4.28 4.61 38.50
CA PRO A 443 -2.84 4.65 38.36
C PRO A 443 -2.41 5.02 36.93
N PRO A 444 -1.22 5.63 36.74
CA PRO A 444 -0.64 5.81 35.43
C PRO A 444 -0.31 4.48 34.75
N PHE A 445 -0.55 4.39 33.44
CA PHE A 445 -0.36 3.15 32.67
C PHE A 445 0.30 3.42 31.31
N PRO A 446 1.02 2.44 30.74
CA PRO A 446 1.63 2.57 29.42
C PRO A 446 0.56 2.66 28.34
N TYR A 447 0.67 3.63 27.45
CA TYR A 447 -0.27 3.91 26.39
C TYR A 447 0.45 4.07 25.05
N MET A 448 -0.09 3.44 24.01
CA MET A 448 0.36 3.58 22.63
C MET A 448 -0.46 4.66 21.95
N ASN A 449 0.15 5.83 21.78
CA ASN A 449 -0.48 6.94 21.10
C ASN A 449 -0.21 6.83 19.58
N MET A 450 -1.29 6.68 18.82
CA MET A 450 -1.27 6.57 17.36
C MET A 450 -1.94 7.76 16.66
N ASP A 451 -2.31 8.81 17.41
CA ASP A 451 -3.08 9.94 16.89
C ASP A 451 -2.17 11.08 16.40
N TYR A 452 -1.00 11.27 17.01
CA TYR A 452 -0.08 12.36 16.66
C TYR A 452 0.61 12.17 15.30
N TYR A 453 1.03 10.94 14.97
CA TYR A 453 1.72 10.62 13.72
C TYR A 453 1.15 9.34 13.12
N GLN A 454 0.86 9.36 11.82
CA GLN A 454 0.29 8.21 11.11
C GLN A 454 1.33 7.10 10.90
N GLU A 455 2.61 7.46 10.70
CA GLU A 455 3.69 6.52 10.38
C GLU A 455 4.40 5.88 11.59
N LYS A 456 4.16 6.38 12.81
CA LYS A 456 4.90 5.96 14.02
C LYS A 456 3.97 5.77 15.22
N ILE A 457 4.40 4.97 16.19
CA ILE A 457 3.72 4.75 17.46
C ILE A 457 4.52 5.46 18.55
N ILE A 458 3.92 6.43 19.24
CA ILE A 458 4.54 7.05 20.41
C ILE A 458 4.14 6.24 21.64
N LEU A 459 5.14 5.68 22.34
CA LEU A 459 4.91 4.97 23.59
C LEU A 459 5.12 5.93 24.76
N GLU A 460 4.03 6.23 25.48
CA GLU A 460 4.01 7.20 26.58
C GLU A 460 3.31 6.63 27.82
N CYS A 461 3.48 7.28 28.97
CA CYS A 461 2.72 6.95 30.18
C CYS A 461 1.51 7.88 30.27
N LYS A 462 0.31 7.35 30.09
CA LYS A 462 -0.91 8.12 30.33
C LYS A 462 -1.11 8.27 31.83
N LEU A 463 -1.48 9.47 32.28
CA LEU A 463 -1.58 9.83 33.70
C LEU A 463 -2.70 9.07 34.46
N GLY A 464 -3.65 8.43 33.75
CA GLY A 464 -4.86 7.85 34.34
C GLY A 464 -5.82 8.95 34.80
N SER A 465 -5.58 9.51 35.99
CA SER A 465 -6.30 10.68 36.51
C SER A 465 -5.49 11.96 36.38
N SER A 466 -5.90 12.85 35.47
CA SER A 466 -5.32 14.19 35.34
C SER A 466 -5.48 15.00 36.63
N PHE A 467 -6.58 14.82 37.35
CA PHE A 467 -6.82 15.49 38.63
C PHE A 467 -5.78 15.08 39.67
N GLY A 468 -5.46 13.79 39.79
CA GLY A 468 -4.44 13.30 40.73
C GLY A 468 -3.06 13.91 40.50
N PHE A 469 -2.64 13.99 39.23
CA PHE A 469 -1.38 14.64 38.85
C PHE A 469 -1.34 16.13 39.25
N TRP A 470 -2.41 16.88 38.99
CA TRP A 470 -2.48 18.30 39.37
C TRP A 470 -2.56 18.53 40.88
N VAL A 471 -3.16 17.60 41.64
CA VAL A 471 -3.13 17.66 43.12
C VAL A 471 -1.70 17.47 43.64
N VAL A 472 -0.94 16.51 43.09
CA VAL A 472 0.48 16.30 43.42
C VAL A 472 1.31 17.56 43.13
N LEU A 473 1.22 18.11 41.91
CA LEU A 473 1.93 19.34 41.54
C LEU A 473 1.47 20.55 42.36
N GLY A 474 0.17 20.66 42.62
CA GLY A 474 -0.42 21.74 43.41
C GLY A 474 0.10 21.76 44.85
N TYR A 475 0.23 20.59 45.49
CA TYR A 475 0.80 20.49 46.83
C TYR A 475 2.28 20.90 46.87
N ILE A 476 3.08 20.44 45.89
CA ILE A 476 4.48 20.87 45.72
C ILE A 476 4.56 22.39 45.55
N GLY A 477 3.72 22.97 44.68
CA GLY A 477 3.65 24.41 44.45
C GLY A 477 3.23 25.20 45.70
N LEU A 478 2.28 24.68 46.49
CA LEU A 478 1.86 25.29 47.75
C LEU A 478 3.02 25.30 48.77
N LEU A 479 3.72 24.18 48.96
CA LEU A 479 4.88 24.14 49.85
C LEU A 479 6.03 25.04 49.33
N ALA A 480 6.27 25.06 48.02
CA ALA A 480 7.29 25.90 47.41
C ALA A 480 7.00 27.40 47.60
N SER A 481 5.73 27.82 47.41
CA SER A 481 5.33 29.22 47.60
C SER A 481 5.43 29.65 49.06
N LEU A 482 4.98 28.82 50.02
CA LEU A 482 5.18 29.06 51.45
C LEU A 482 6.67 29.19 51.79
N CYS A 483 7.50 28.31 51.24
CA CYS A 483 8.94 28.36 51.46
C CYS A 483 9.57 29.62 50.86
N PHE A 484 9.18 30.01 49.64
CA PHE A 484 9.64 31.23 49.00
C PHE A 484 9.26 32.49 49.78
N ILE A 485 8.01 32.59 50.27
CA ILE A 485 7.55 33.73 51.08
C ILE A 485 8.38 33.85 52.36
N LEU A 486 8.55 32.74 53.11
CA LEU A 486 9.35 32.74 54.33
C LEU A 486 10.83 33.05 54.06
N ALA A 487 11.40 32.50 52.98
CA ALA A 487 12.77 32.75 52.59
C ALA A 487 12.98 34.20 52.15
N PHE A 488 11.97 34.82 51.51
CA PHE A 488 11.99 36.23 51.14
C PHE A 488 12.00 37.15 52.36
N LEU A 489 11.17 36.84 53.37
CA LEU A 489 11.17 37.55 54.65
C LEU A 489 12.52 37.42 55.37
N ALA A 490 13.14 36.24 55.33
CA ALA A 490 14.43 35.99 55.95
C ALA A 490 15.60 36.76 55.28
N ARG A 491 15.46 37.18 54.02
CA ARG A 491 16.56 37.81 53.24
C ARG A 491 17.11 39.10 53.86
N LYS A 492 16.27 39.87 54.56
CA LYS A 492 16.65 41.14 55.19
C LYS A 492 17.36 40.93 56.54
N LEU A 493 17.44 39.70 57.04
CA LEU A 493 18.06 39.41 58.33
C LEU A 493 19.59 39.43 58.19
N PRO A 494 20.31 40.17 59.05
CA PRO A 494 21.77 40.08 59.12
C PRO A 494 22.14 38.70 59.71
N ASP A 495 22.66 37.82 58.85
CA ASP A 495 23.12 36.49 59.22
C ASP A 495 24.61 36.35 58.86
N ASN A 496 25.39 35.69 59.73
CA ASN A 496 26.86 35.65 59.69
C ASN A 496 27.45 35.05 58.40
N PHE A 497 26.62 34.45 57.53
CA PHE A 497 27.04 33.85 56.26
C PHE A 497 26.14 34.17 55.06
N ASN A 498 25.25 35.17 55.15
CA ASN A 498 24.23 35.45 54.11
C ASN A 498 23.38 34.21 53.73
N GLU A 499 23.23 33.24 54.63
CA GLU A 499 22.59 31.95 54.33
C GLU A 499 21.13 32.13 53.89
N ALA A 500 20.39 33.01 54.55
CA ALA A 500 19.03 33.36 54.15
C ALA A 500 18.93 33.83 52.68
N LYS A 501 19.91 34.61 52.19
CA LYS A 501 19.94 35.09 50.79
C LYS A 501 20.12 33.96 49.80
N PHE A 502 21.02 33.02 50.08
CA PHE A 502 21.26 31.86 49.22
C PHE A 502 20.04 30.92 49.19
N ILE A 503 19.38 30.72 50.33
CA ILE A 503 18.11 29.99 50.39
C ILE A 503 17.04 30.69 49.54
N THR A 504 16.88 32.02 49.66
CA THR A 504 15.90 32.72 48.80
C THR A 504 16.24 32.60 47.31
N PHE A 505 17.52 32.68 46.95
CA PHE A 505 17.95 32.57 45.55
C PHE A 505 17.67 31.18 44.97
N SER A 506 17.93 30.11 45.74
CA SER A 506 17.55 28.75 45.34
C SER A 506 16.05 28.57 45.15
N MET A 507 15.24 29.12 46.06
CA MET A 507 13.78 29.03 45.96
C MET A 507 13.22 29.87 44.81
N LEU A 508 13.87 30.98 44.48
CA LEU A 508 13.52 31.76 43.28
C LEU A 508 13.78 30.94 42.00
N ILE A 509 14.97 30.34 41.87
CA ILE A 509 15.29 29.47 40.72
C ILE A 509 14.29 28.32 40.63
N PHE A 510 13.98 27.66 41.75
CA PHE A 510 13.01 26.59 41.81
C PHE A 510 11.64 27.04 41.26
N CYS A 511 11.08 28.14 41.78
CA CYS A 511 9.79 28.64 41.33
C CYS A 511 9.81 29.05 39.85
N SER A 512 10.87 29.72 39.37
CA SER A 512 10.98 30.13 37.97
C SER A 512 11.02 28.93 37.01
N VAL A 513 11.74 27.87 37.34
CA VAL A 513 11.81 26.64 36.53
C VAL A 513 10.45 25.96 36.43
N TRP A 514 9.73 25.83 37.55
CA TRP A 514 8.42 25.16 37.57
C TRP A 514 7.30 26.00 36.92
N ILE A 515 7.40 27.33 36.96
CA ILE A 515 6.49 28.22 36.19
C ILE A 515 6.75 28.06 34.69
N ALA A 516 8.01 28.01 34.26
CA ALA A 516 8.38 27.81 32.84
C ALA A 516 8.07 26.40 32.32
N PHE A 517 8.04 25.40 33.20
CA PHE A 517 7.68 24.03 32.88
C PHE A 517 6.24 23.89 32.34
N ILE A 518 5.26 24.57 32.95
CA ILE A 518 3.84 24.45 32.58
C ILE A 518 3.57 24.71 31.09
N PRO A 519 3.95 25.86 30.50
CA PRO A 519 3.71 26.09 29.07
C PRO A 519 4.53 25.15 28.18
N SER A 520 5.74 24.78 28.60
CA SER A 520 6.62 23.88 27.84
C SER A 520 6.08 22.44 27.78
N TYR A 521 5.46 21.98 28.87
CA TYR A 521 4.80 20.68 28.96
C TYR A 521 3.58 20.58 28.04
N ILE A 522 2.77 21.65 27.96
CA ILE A 522 1.58 21.68 27.10
C ILE A 522 1.94 21.78 25.61
N SER A 523 3.04 22.47 25.29
CA SER A 523 3.41 22.76 23.89
C SER A 523 4.20 21.64 23.21
N SER A 524 4.84 20.76 23.97
CA SER A 524 5.71 19.71 23.43
C SER A 524 4.95 18.39 23.37
N PRO A 525 4.95 17.63 22.27
CA PRO A 525 4.34 16.29 22.23
C PRO A 525 5.36 15.16 22.44
N GLY A 526 4.87 13.99 22.88
CA GLY A 526 5.63 12.73 22.91
C GLY A 526 6.88 12.77 23.79
N LYS A 527 8.01 12.24 23.30
CA LYS A 527 9.27 12.11 24.08
C LYS A 527 9.85 13.43 24.59
N PHE A 528 9.53 14.55 23.93
CA PHE A 528 10.00 15.87 24.36
C PHE A 528 9.32 16.36 25.65
N THR A 529 8.06 15.94 25.94
CA THR A 529 7.40 16.23 27.23
C THR A 529 8.22 15.70 28.40
N VAL A 530 8.64 14.44 28.29
CA VAL A 530 9.40 13.71 29.29
C VAL A 530 10.78 14.34 29.49
N ALA A 531 11.42 14.75 28.39
CA ALA A 531 12.72 15.42 28.47
C ALA A 531 12.63 16.79 29.19
N VAL A 532 11.56 17.56 28.94
CA VAL A 532 11.31 18.84 29.60
C VAL A 532 11.02 18.65 31.10
N GLU A 533 10.29 17.60 31.48
CA GLU A 533 10.10 17.21 32.89
C GLU A 533 11.43 16.93 33.59
N ILE A 534 12.28 16.09 32.97
CA ILE A 534 13.61 15.77 33.51
C ILE A 534 14.46 17.03 33.63
N PHE A 535 14.45 17.90 32.63
CA PHE A 535 15.19 19.16 32.67
C PHE A 535 14.77 20.04 33.85
N ALA A 536 13.46 20.16 34.10
CA ALA A 536 12.95 20.93 35.23
C ALA A 536 13.37 20.32 36.58
N ILE A 537 13.35 18.99 36.70
CA ILE A 537 13.82 18.25 37.88
C ILE A 537 15.30 18.49 38.14
N LEU A 538 16.14 18.36 37.11
CA LEU A 538 17.58 18.55 37.21
C LEU A 538 17.93 20.00 37.54
N ALA A 539 17.37 20.97 36.81
CA ALA A 539 17.66 22.39 37.00
C ALA A 539 17.28 22.87 38.41
N SER A 540 16.13 22.46 38.92
CA SER A 540 15.70 22.79 40.29
C SER A 540 16.58 22.14 41.36
N SER A 541 16.99 20.88 41.16
CA SER A 541 17.89 20.15 42.08
C SER A 541 19.30 20.77 42.10
N TYR A 542 19.85 21.13 40.94
CA TYR A 542 21.12 21.84 40.83
C TYR A 542 21.06 23.23 41.48
N GLY A 543 19.96 23.96 41.28
CA GLY A 543 19.73 25.25 41.95
C GLY A 543 19.81 25.14 43.46
N LEU A 544 19.17 24.13 44.06
CA LEU A 544 19.23 23.89 45.50
C LEU A 544 20.62 23.45 45.97
N LEU A 545 21.28 22.53 45.26
CA LEU A 545 22.63 22.07 45.59
C LEU A 545 23.65 23.22 45.58
N PHE A 546 23.69 23.94 44.46
CA PHE A 546 24.68 24.97 44.22
C PHE A 546 24.50 26.20 45.10
N CYS A 547 23.27 26.65 45.33
CA CYS A 547 23.07 27.82 46.17
C CYS A 547 23.26 27.52 47.66
N ILE A 548 22.79 26.37 48.16
CA ILE A 548 22.76 26.09 49.61
C ILE A 548 24.10 25.53 50.11
N PHE A 549 24.76 24.68 49.32
CA PHE A 549 25.92 23.91 49.79
C PHE A 549 27.27 24.36 49.24
N ILE A 550 27.37 24.83 47.99
CA ILE A 550 28.67 25.28 47.45
C ILE A 550 29.31 26.39 48.30
N PRO A 551 28.60 27.45 48.73
CA PRO A 551 29.21 28.48 49.58
C PRO A 551 29.79 27.90 50.87
N LYS A 552 29.15 26.86 51.43
CA LYS A 552 29.59 26.20 52.66
C LYS A 552 30.78 25.28 52.43
N CYS A 553 30.78 24.51 51.34
CA CYS A 553 31.94 23.72 50.93
C CYS A 553 33.16 24.60 50.64
N TYR A 554 32.96 25.75 49.99
CA TYR A 554 34.02 26.73 49.71
C TYR A 554 34.68 27.22 50.99
N VAL A 555 33.89 27.63 51.99
CA VAL A 555 34.43 28.07 53.28
C VAL A 555 35.12 26.92 54.03
N ILE A 556 34.54 25.71 54.04
CA ILE A 556 35.12 24.55 54.75
C ILE A 556 36.47 24.13 54.15
N LEU A 557 36.63 24.15 52.82
CA LEU A 557 37.82 23.65 52.13
C LEU A 557 38.88 24.72 51.86
N LEU A 558 38.48 25.92 51.45
CA LEU A 558 39.39 26.96 50.94
C LEU A 558 39.62 28.11 51.91
N ARG A 559 38.78 28.28 52.94
CA ARG A 559 38.94 29.30 53.99
C ARG A 559 38.70 28.76 55.40
N PRO A 560 39.52 27.81 55.88
CA PRO A 560 39.40 27.24 57.21
C PRO A 560 39.51 28.28 58.33
N GLU A 561 40.13 29.43 58.09
CA GLU A 561 40.23 30.56 59.04
C GLU A 561 38.86 31.10 59.49
N MET A 562 37.84 30.98 58.63
CA MET A 562 36.46 31.39 58.93
C MET A 562 35.64 30.35 59.71
N ASN A 563 36.21 29.17 59.96
CA ASN A 563 35.57 28.04 60.62
C ASN A 563 35.81 28.00 62.15
N THR A 564 35.98 29.17 62.78
CA THR A 564 36.19 29.29 64.24
C THR A 564 34.91 29.74 64.95
N LYS A 565 34.66 29.22 66.17
CA LYS A 565 33.47 29.61 66.98
C LYS A 565 33.32 31.13 67.15
N LYS A 566 34.43 31.87 67.20
CA LYS A 566 34.44 33.33 67.36
C LYS A 566 33.84 34.07 66.16
N GLN A 567 34.16 33.64 64.93
CA GLN A 567 33.61 34.25 63.71
C GLN A 567 32.18 33.77 63.41
N VAL A 568 31.85 32.51 63.73
CA VAL A 568 30.49 31.96 63.54
C VAL A 568 29.44 32.59 64.47
N MET A 569 29.83 33.05 65.67
CA MET A 569 28.92 33.66 66.65
C MET A 569 28.87 35.20 66.61
N GLY A 570 29.56 35.86 65.67
CA GLY A 570 29.50 37.32 65.50
C GLY A 570 29.91 38.12 66.74
N LYS A 571 30.72 37.58 67.66
CA LYS A 571 31.31 38.35 68.75
C LYS A 571 32.61 39.00 68.28
N THR A 572 32.48 40.04 67.47
CA THR A 572 33.47 41.12 67.47
C THR A 572 33.27 41.90 68.76
N LYS A 573 34.39 42.25 69.40
CA LYS A 573 34.46 42.97 70.67
C LYS A 573 33.57 44.22 70.70
#